data_AF-A0A1I4RZS1-F1
#
_entry.id   AF-A0A1I4RZS1-F1
#
_cell.length_a   1.000
_cell.length_b   1.000
_cell.length_c   1.000
_cell.angle_alpha   90.00
_cell.angle_beta   90.00
_cell.angle_gamma   90.00
#
_symmetry.space_group_name_H-M   'P 1'
#
loop_
_entity.id
_entity.type
_entity.pdbx_description
1 polymer ?
#
loop_
_entity_poly.entity_id
_entity_poly.type
_entity_poly.pdbx_seq_one_letter_code
_entity_poly.pdbx_strand_id
1 'polypeptide(L)'
;MSGGTPDRPGPVRGALAAVAATALGAGAGALVALPIAPAAAPVTAVADRVVALTPPAVAAVATVGAGIGSRQSVVAGVVVLLALAAATLGAVSRRSPLPGAWGLAALGLLGVGAAVTAPGAGPLDALPAATALLVAVTSFRWLHGLAARIPPLAGGTLPDGRPARESLTRRRFLRAGAAAGAGGLAAGAGAAWLAPRLPAGRVGPARDALTARLTALAADGRIAPAPALPPGAAFPGGTAFATPVADFYRIDTALRVPAVDPASWRLRVHGMVGRELDLGLDDLLARPLVERWVTLACVSNEVGGGLVSTTRFTGVELAPLLAQARPDPAADQVLSTSTDGWTAGSPAELVLDPARGALLAVAMDGAALPPEHGFPVRIVVPGLYGYVSATKWVTGIELTTFAARADYWRARGWAPPGPMETASRIDTPAPYTTVPAGRVVVTGTAWAVPRGISRVEVAVGAGAGAGAGGGVGVGGADAGSWVPARLAPVPAGGATWRMWRAELDLAPGRYTLSCRATDGAGAAQTGERRSPLPGAATGLPTRSVTVT
;
A
#
# COMPACT_ATOMS: atom_id res chain seq x y z
N MET A 1 17.89 -2.49 66.56
CA MET A 1 17.91 -2.27 65.10
C MET A 1 17.21 -3.43 64.43
N SER A 2 15.90 -3.31 64.17
CA SER A 2 15.13 -4.35 63.48
C SER A 2 15.10 -4.02 61.99
N GLY A 3 15.76 -4.83 61.17
CA GLY A 3 15.83 -4.66 59.72
C GLY A 3 14.49 -4.96 59.09
N GLY A 4 13.72 -3.91 58.75
CA GLY A 4 12.50 -4.04 57.97
C GLY A 4 12.81 -4.52 56.56
N THR A 5 12.34 -5.72 56.22
CA THR A 5 12.34 -6.23 54.83
C THR A 5 11.62 -5.24 53.91
N PRO A 6 12.23 -4.80 52.79
CA PRO A 6 11.59 -3.89 51.86
C PRO A 6 10.33 -4.55 51.26
N ASP A 7 9.22 -3.83 51.38
CA ASP A 7 7.89 -4.31 51.06
C ASP A 7 7.61 -4.34 49.55
N ARG A 8 6.81 -5.32 49.13
CA ARG A 8 6.77 -5.84 47.75
C ARG A 8 5.70 -5.13 46.91
N PRO A 9 6.01 -4.57 45.73
CA PRO A 9 4.98 -4.11 44.81
C PRO A 9 4.09 -5.28 44.36
N GLY A 10 2.76 -5.10 44.46
CA GLY A 10 1.80 -6.07 43.93
C GLY A 10 1.91 -6.24 42.41
N PRO A 11 1.64 -7.43 41.85
CA PRO A 11 1.88 -7.75 40.44
C PRO A 11 1.17 -6.80 39.47
N VAL A 12 -0.02 -6.31 39.84
CA VAL A 12 -0.79 -5.33 39.07
C VAL A 12 -0.05 -3.98 38.93
N ARG A 13 0.63 -3.52 39.99
CA ARG A 13 1.35 -2.23 39.96
C ARG A 13 2.58 -2.31 39.05
N GLY A 14 3.29 -3.43 39.10
CA GLY A 14 4.41 -3.70 38.20
C GLY A 14 3.96 -3.77 36.74
N ALA A 15 2.85 -4.46 36.45
CA ALA A 15 2.24 -4.52 35.13
C ALA A 15 1.86 -3.13 34.59
N LEU A 16 1.15 -2.32 35.38
CA LEU A 16 0.76 -0.96 35.00
C LEU A 16 1.98 -0.07 34.73
N ALA A 17 3.03 -0.17 35.57
CA ALA A 17 4.27 0.58 35.38
C ALA A 17 4.95 0.22 34.05
N ALA A 18 5.03 -1.07 33.71
CA ALA A 18 5.66 -1.54 32.48
C ALA A 18 4.85 -1.15 31.22
N VAL A 19 3.52 -1.26 31.27
CA VAL A 19 2.65 -0.83 30.15
C VAL A 19 2.77 0.67 29.91
N ALA A 20 2.68 1.49 30.96
CA ALA A 20 2.81 2.94 30.85
C ALA A 20 4.20 3.36 30.31
N ALA A 21 5.26 2.72 30.80
CA ALA A 21 6.63 2.94 30.34
C ALA A 21 6.82 2.56 28.86
N THR A 22 6.24 1.42 28.44
CA THR A 22 6.31 0.95 27.06
C THR A 22 5.55 1.88 26.12
N ALA A 23 4.36 2.35 26.51
CA ALA A 23 3.60 3.34 25.75
C ALA A 23 4.38 4.66 25.61
N LEU A 24 4.99 5.15 26.69
CA LEU A 24 5.82 6.34 26.67
C LEU A 24 7.04 6.19 25.76
N GLY A 25 7.73 5.05 25.83
CA GLY A 25 8.85 4.73 24.96
C GLY A 25 8.44 4.68 23.49
N ALA A 26 7.37 3.96 23.16
CA ALA A 26 6.86 3.88 21.80
C ALA A 26 6.48 5.26 21.24
N GLY A 27 5.81 6.10 22.04
CA GLY A 27 5.45 7.47 21.67
C GLY A 27 6.67 8.37 21.44
N ALA A 28 7.66 8.32 22.33
CA ALA A 28 8.91 9.07 22.19
C ALA A 28 9.69 8.64 20.94
N GLY A 29 9.80 7.33 20.70
CA GLY A 29 10.42 6.82 19.48
C GLY A 29 9.66 7.24 18.21
N ALA A 30 8.33 7.26 18.24
CA ALA A 30 7.53 7.73 17.11
C ALA A 30 7.77 9.22 16.79
N LEU A 31 7.97 10.07 17.80
CA LEU A 31 8.34 11.47 17.59
C LEU A 31 9.73 11.62 16.98
N VAL A 32 10.71 10.84 17.44
CA VAL A 32 12.07 10.83 16.86
C VAL A 32 12.08 10.30 15.42
N ALA A 33 11.15 9.40 15.07
CA ALA A 33 11.01 8.90 13.71
C ALA A 33 10.60 9.99 12.72
N LEU A 34 9.80 11.00 13.13
CA LEU A 34 9.27 12.03 12.23
C LEU A 34 10.33 12.73 11.36
N PRO A 35 11.42 13.29 11.91
CA PRO A 35 12.46 13.94 11.11
C PRO A 35 13.42 12.98 10.39
N ILE A 36 13.51 11.71 10.82
CA ILE A 36 14.46 10.74 10.26
C ILE A 36 13.82 9.97 9.10
N ALA A 37 12.80 9.18 9.46
CA ALA A 37 11.99 8.36 8.59
C ALA A 37 10.74 7.99 9.39
N PRO A 38 9.57 8.62 9.16
CA PRO A 38 8.35 8.32 9.92
C PRO A 38 7.96 6.83 9.90
N ALA A 39 8.36 6.17 8.82
CA ALA A 39 8.28 4.74 8.57
C ALA A 39 9.10 3.88 9.58
N ALA A 40 10.19 4.41 10.15
CA ALA A 40 11.05 3.74 11.14
C ALA A 40 10.52 3.82 12.58
N ALA A 41 9.25 4.21 12.78
CA ALA A 41 8.66 4.21 14.11
C ALA A 41 8.74 2.80 14.74
N PRO A 42 9.02 2.67 16.05
CA PRO A 42 9.35 1.39 16.66
C PRO A 42 8.26 0.31 16.49
N VAL A 43 7.00 0.69 16.62
CA VAL A 43 5.86 -0.23 16.50
C VAL A 43 5.68 -0.70 15.06
N THR A 44 5.87 0.18 14.08
CA THR A 44 5.75 -0.18 12.66
C THR A 44 6.90 -1.09 12.23
N ALA A 45 8.13 -0.80 12.66
CA ALA A 45 9.28 -1.65 12.36
C ALA A 45 9.11 -3.10 12.88
N VAL A 46 8.56 -3.26 14.08
CA VAL A 46 8.25 -4.59 14.62
C VAL A 46 7.11 -5.26 13.84
N ALA A 47 6.06 -4.52 13.50
CA ALA A 47 4.94 -5.05 12.70
C ALA A 47 5.38 -5.55 11.32
N ASP A 48 6.25 -4.81 10.65
CA ASP A 48 6.83 -5.20 9.36
C ASP A 48 7.58 -6.52 9.47
N ARG A 49 8.38 -6.68 10.54
CA ARG A 49 9.14 -7.91 10.76
C ARG A 49 8.24 -9.09 11.06
N VAL A 50 7.16 -8.88 11.82
CA VAL A 50 6.15 -9.92 12.08
C VAL A 50 5.51 -10.36 10.76
N VAL A 51 5.10 -9.44 9.91
CA VAL A 51 4.50 -9.78 8.60
C VAL A 51 5.49 -10.50 7.70
N ALA A 52 6.74 -10.04 7.63
CA ALA A 52 7.78 -10.65 6.82
C ALA A 52 8.09 -12.11 7.23
N LEU A 53 7.93 -12.44 8.51
CA LEU A 53 8.17 -13.78 9.05
C LEU A 53 6.91 -14.65 9.12
N THR A 54 5.72 -14.08 8.89
CA THR A 54 4.45 -14.82 9.00
C THR A 54 4.31 -15.78 7.81
N PRO A 55 4.16 -17.10 8.04
CA PRO A 55 3.95 -18.05 6.95
C PRO A 55 2.65 -17.74 6.17
N PRO A 56 2.62 -17.97 4.84
CA PRO A 56 1.45 -17.64 4.02
C PRO A 56 0.14 -18.27 4.48
N ALA A 57 0.19 -19.51 4.98
CA ALA A 57 -1.00 -20.21 5.50
C ALA A 57 -1.61 -19.49 6.71
N VAL A 58 -0.78 -18.95 7.60
CA VAL A 58 -1.23 -18.20 8.79
C VAL A 58 -1.81 -16.85 8.38
N ALA A 59 -1.17 -16.16 7.42
CA ALA A 59 -1.68 -14.90 6.89
C ALA A 59 -3.05 -15.07 6.20
N ALA A 60 -3.24 -16.15 5.44
CA ALA A 60 -4.50 -16.46 4.79
C ALA A 60 -5.63 -16.70 5.81
N VAL A 61 -5.38 -17.45 6.88
CA VAL A 61 -6.37 -17.66 7.97
C VAL A 61 -6.69 -16.35 8.68
N ALA A 62 -5.71 -15.50 8.97
CA ALA A 62 -5.95 -14.21 9.60
C ALA A 62 -6.80 -13.27 8.72
N THR A 63 -6.56 -13.29 7.41
CA THR A 63 -7.26 -12.43 6.45
C THR A 63 -8.68 -12.92 6.19
N VAL A 64 -8.85 -14.23 5.94
CA VAL A 64 -10.15 -14.84 5.56
C VAL A 64 -11.02 -15.13 6.78
N GLY A 65 -10.44 -15.63 7.88
CA GLY A 65 -11.18 -16.07 9.06
C GLY A 65 -11.49 -14.97 10.07
N ALA A 66 -10.63 -13.96 10.19
CA ALA A 66 -10.79 -12.89 11.19
C ALA A 66 -11.06 -11.50 10.59
N GLY A 67 -11.02 -11.35 9.26
CA GLY A 67 -11.15 -10.04 8.60
C GLY A 67 -9.98 -9.09 8.90
N ILE A 68 -8.87 -9.60 9.41
CA ILE A 68 -7.68 -8.84 9.83
C ILE A 68 -6.75 -8.71 8.60
N GLY A 69 -7.22 -7.97 7.58
CA GLY A 69 -6.47 -7.77 6.34
C GLY A 69 -5.81 -6.39 6.22
N SER A 70 -6.18 -5.44 7.08
CA SER A 70 -5.70 -4.06 6.97
C SER A 70 -4.38 -3.85 7.72
N ARG A 71 -3.53 -2.95 7.20
CA ARG A 71 -2.31 -2.46 7.89
C ARG A 71 -2.60 -2.05 9.34
N GLN A 72 -3.74 -1.41 9.59
CA GLN A 72 -4.14 -0.95 10.91
C GLN A 72 -4.39 -2.13 11.86
N SER A 73 -4.98 -3.22 11.35
CA SER A 73 -5.25 -4.42 12.14
C SER A 73 -3.95 -5.12 12.58
N VAL A 74 -2.93 -5.17 11.71
CA VAL A 74 -1.61 -5.72 12.06
C VAL A 74 -0.92 -4.84 13.13
N VAL A 75 -0.87 -3.52 12.92
CA VAL A 75 -0.27 -2.59 13.89
C VAL A 75 -0.98 -2.67 15.24
N ALA A 76 -2.32 -2.71 15.25
CA ALA A 76 -3.09 -2.88 16.48
C ALA A 76 -2.77 -4.19 17.20
N GLY A 77 -2.65 -5.30 16.45
CA GLY A 77 -2.22 -6.59 17.00
C GLY A 77 -0.85 -6.54 17.67
N VAL A 78 0.12 -5.88 17.06
CA VAL A 78 1.47 -5.67 17.65
C VAL A 78 1.41 -4.80 18.90
N VAL A 79 0.63 -3.72 18.91
CA VAL A 79 0.45 -2.88 20.10
C VAL A 79 -0.11 -3.69 21.27
N VAL A 80 -1.14 -4.51 21.02
CA VAL A 80 -1.73 -5.40 22.05
C VAL A 80 -0.69 -6.40 22.55
N LEU A 81 0.04 -7.05 21.65
CA LEU A 81 1.09 -8.01 22.01
C LEU A 81 2.19 -7.37 22.87
N LEU A 82 2.67 -6.19 22.49
CA LEU A 82 3.67 -5.44 23.25
C LEU A 82 3.14 -5.02 24.63
N ALA A 83 1.88 -4.60 24.72
CA ALA A 83 1.25 -4.24 25.99
C ALA A 83 1.11 -5.47 26.92
N LEU A 84 0.72 -6.63 26.37
CA LEU A 84 0.65 -7.88 27.13
C LEU A 84 2.03 -8.34 27.59
N ALA A 85 3.03 -8.30 26.73
CA ALA A 85 4.42 -8.63 27.08
C ALA A 85 4.97 -7.67 28.16
N ALA A 86 4.70 -6.37 28.04
CA ALA A 86 5.06 -5.40 29.07
C ALA A 86 4.35 -5.70 30.40
N ALA A 87 3.05 -5.99 30.37
CA ALA A 87 2.28 -6.33 31.57
C ALA A 87 2.83 -7.57 32.28
N THR A 88 3.19 -8.63 31.55
CA THR A 88 3.77 -9.85 32.14
C THR A 88 5.16 -9.58 32.73
N LEU A 89 6.04 -8.88 32.01
CA LEU A 89 7.37 -8.50 32.50
C LEU A 89 7.29 -7.62 33.76
N GLY A 90 6.34 -6.68 33.77
CA GLY A 90 6.03 -5.86 34.94
C GLY A 90 5.50 -6.68 36.12
N ALA A 91 4.59 -7.62 35.87
CA ALA A 91 4.01 -8.49 36.89
C ALA A 91 5.04 -9.44 37.53
N VAL A 92 6.03 -9.91 36.76
CA VAL A 92 7.14 -10.75 37.24
C VAL A 92 8.16 -9.96 38.06
N SER A 93 8.24 -8.64 37.87
CA SER A 93 9.16 -7.72 38.58
C SER A 93 8.71 -7.41 40.02
N ARG A 94 8.38 -8.43 40.80
CA ARG A 94 7.79 -8.27 42.15
C ARG A 94 8.80 -7.87 43.22
N ARG A 95 10.06 -8.28 43.07
CA ARG A 95 11.12 -8.12 44.09
C ARG A 95 12.16 -7.09 43.72
N SER A 96 12.40 -6.91 42.44
CA SER A 96 13.34 -5.92 41.91
C SER A 96 12.84 -5.46 40.53
N PRO A 97 13.27 -4.28 40.06
CA PRO A 97 12.98 -3.84 38.70
C PRO A 97 13.77 -4.60 37.64
N LEU A 98 14.71 -5.48 38.03
CA LEU A 98 15.67 -6.08 37.08
C LEU A 98 15.01 -7.01 36.06
N PRO A 99 14.11 -7.95 36.42
CA PRO A 99 13.50 -8.84 35.43
C PRO A 99 12.74 -8.08 34.34
N GLY A 100 11.96 -7.07 34.71
CA GLY A 100 11.20 -6.25 33.78
C GLY A 100 12.09 -5.30 32.99
N ALA A 101 13.12 -4.72 33.61
CA ALA A 101 14.07 -3.87 32.90
C ALA A 101 14.85 -4.67 31.84
N TRP A 102 15.33 -5.88 32.18
CA TRP A 102 16.01 -6.75 31.23
C TRP A 102 15.07 -7.26 30.14
N GLY A 103 13.85 -7.64 30.47
CA GLY A 103 12.85 -8.07 29.49
C GLY A 103 12.47 -6.94 28.51
N LEU A 104 12.21 -5.74 29.03
CA LEU A 104 11.96 -4.56 28.19
C LEU A 104 13.19 -4.19 27.36
N ALA A 105 14.39 -4.35 27.92
CA ALA A 105 15.63 -4.14 27.19
C ALA A 105 15.77 -5.11 26.02
N ALA A 106 15.52 -6.41 26.25
CA ALA A 106 15.52 -7.42 25.21
C ALA A 106 14.48 -7.13 24.11
N LEU A 107 13.25 -6.78 24.48
CA LEU A 107 12.20 -6.39 23.52
C LEU A 107 12.60 -5.14 22.71
N GLY A 108 13.17 -4.13 23.36
CA GLY A 108 13.64 -2.92 22.68
C GLY A 108 14.83 -3.19 21.75
N LEU A 109 15.76 -4.09 22.13
CA LEU A 109 16.85 -4.52 21.27
C LEU A 109 16.34 -5.30 20.03
N LEU A 110 15.32 -6.14 20.19
CA LEU A 110 14.64 -6.78 19.05
C LEU A 110 14.01 -5.72 18.12
N GLY A 111 13.41 -4.67 18.69
CA GLY A 111 12.89 -3.53 17.92
C GLY A 111 13.97 -2.77 17.16
N VAL A 112 15.14 -2.53 17.79
CA VAL A 112 16.31 -1.93 17.12
C VAL A 112 16.80 -2.83 16.00
N GLY A 113 16.93 -4.13 16.25
CA GLY A 113 17.30 -5.13 15.25
C GLY A 113 16.34 -5.13 14.06
N ALA A 114 15.03 -5.10 14.31
CA ALA A 114 14.01 -4.98 13.28
C ALA A 114 14.15 -3.69 12.46
N ALA A 115 14.44 -2.56 13.10
CA ALA A 115 14.61 -1.28 12.41
C ALA A 115 15.85 -1.24 11.50
N VAL A 116 17.00 -1.74 11.96
CA VAL A 116 18.27 -1.69 11.21
C VAL A 116 18.39 -2.77 10.14
N THR A 117 17.65 -3.87 10.28
CA THR A 117 17.59 -4.93 9.25
C THR A 117 16.44 -4.73 8.29
N ALA A 118 15.63 -3.68 8.47
CA ALA A 118 14.52 -3.40 7.59
C ALA A 118 15.03 -2.99 6.19
N PRO A 119 14.32 -3.37 5.12
CA PRO A 119 14.65 -2.95 3.77
C PRO A 119 14.79 -1.43 3.63
N GLY A 120 15.91 -0.98 3.06
CA GLY A 120 16.24 0.44 2.90
C GLY A 120 16.63 1.15 4.20
N ALA A 121 17.01 0.41 5.26
CA ALA A 121 17.38 1.01 6.53
C ALA A 121 18.66 1.87 6.42
N GLY A 122 18.56 3.12 6.85
CA GLY A 122 19.70 4.02 7.00
C GLY A 122 20.40 3.90 8.37
N PRO A 123 21.61 4.47 8.53
CA PRO A 123 22.35 4.42 9.80
C PRO A 123 21.63 5.12 10.98
N LEU A 124 20.68 6.01 10.68
CA LEU A 124 19.89 6.71 11.71
C LEU A 124 18.60 5.98 12.08
N ASP A 125 18.23 4.92 11.36
CA ASP A 125 16.94 4.24 11.57
C ASP A 125 16.89 3.45 12.88
N ALA A 126 18.06 3.24 13.52
CA ALA A 126 18.16 2.72 14.88
C ALA A 126 17.67 3.74 15.93
N LEU A 127 17.77 5.05 15.69
CA LEU A 127 17.55 6.08 16.71
C LEU A 127 16.13 6.09 17.28
N PRO A 128 15.04 5.95 16.49
CA PRO A 128 13.69 5.84 17.02
C PRO A 128 13.52 4.66 17.99
N ALA A 129 13.98 3.47 17.59
CA ALA A 129 13.88 2.25 18.38
C ALA A 129 14.78 2.29 19.62
N ALA A 130 15.99 2.84 19.51
CA ALA A 130 16.90 3.04 20.63
C ALA A 130 16.36 4.05 21.65
N THR A 131 15.71 5.12 21.18
CA THR A 131 15.03 6.09 22.06
C THR A 131 13.87 5.42 22.79
N ALA A 132 13.05 4.64 22.09
CA ALA A 132 11.94 3.93 22.71
C ALA A 132 12.42 2.94 23.78
N LEU A 133 13.49 2.19 23.49
CA LEU A 133 14.16 1.30 24.43
C LEU A 133 14.62 2.06 25.68
N LEU A 134 15.39 3.15 25.50
CA LEU A 134 15.95 3.92 26.60
C LEU A 134 14.85 4.52 27.49
N VAL A 135 13.84 5.13 26.87
CA VAL A 135 12.71 5.75 27.57
C VAL A 135 11.88 4.70 28.30
N ALA A 136 11.59 3.55 27.68
CA ALA A 136 10.82 2.49 28.32
C ALA A 136 11.56 1.91 29.54
N VAL A 137 12.85 1.60 29.43
CA VAL A 137 13.61 1.02 30.54
C VAL A 137 13.78 2.01 31.70
N THR A 138 14.14 3.26 31.40
CA THR A 138 14.36 4.29 32.43
C THR A 138 13.07 4.68 33.13
N SER A 139 11.98 4.92 32.39
CA SER A 139 10.67 5.24 32.96
C SER A 139 10.08 4.05 33.72
N PHE A 140 10.28 2.81 33.28
CA PHE A 140 9.87 1.63 34.03
C PHE A 140 10.57 1.55 35.39
N ARG A 141 11.91 1.71 35.42
CA ARG A 141 12.67 1.68 36.69
C ARG A 141 12.20 2.76 37.65
N TRP A 142 11.90 3.95 37.14
CA TRP A 142 11.39 5.06 37.94
C TRP A 142 9.97 4.79 38.46
N LEU A 143 9.04 4.38 37.60
CA LEU A 143 7.65 4.05 37.97
C LEU A 143 7.59 2.85 38.93
N HIS A 144 8.45 1.84 38.72
CA HIS A 144 8.61 0.70 39.62
C HIS A 144 9.11 1.15 41.00
N GLY A 145 10.10 2.05 41.03
CA GLY A 145 10.57 2.67 42.27
C GLY A 145 9.50 3.48 43.00
N LEU A 146 8.59 4.14 42.28
CA LEU A 146 7.41 4.78 42.88
C LEU A 146 6.40 3.75 43.39
N ALA A 147 6.18 2.66 42.66
CA ALA A 147 5.26 1.59 43.04
C ALA A 147 5.73 0.83 44.30
N ALA A 148 7.05 0.60 44.42
CA ALA A 148 7.68 -0.05 45.56
C ALA A 148 7.63 0.79 46.85
N ARG A 149 7.47 2.12 46.73
CA ARG A 149 7.29 3.02 47.88
C ARG A 149 5.86 3.03 48.43
N ILE A 150 4.90 2.38 47.76
CA ILE A 150 3.51 2.31 48.22
C ILE A 150 3.38 1.13 49.20
N PRO A 151 3.05 1.37 50.48
CA PRO A 151 2.86 0.30 51.46
C PRO A 151 1.75 -0.69 51.02
N PRO A 152 1.79 -1.95 51.48
CA PRO A 152 0.62 -2.82 51.45
C PRO A 152 -0.50 -2.20 52.29
N LEU A 153 -1.77 -2.49 51.96
CA LEU A 153 -2.96 -1.96 52.64
C LEU A 153 -2.92 -2.33 54.14
N ALA A 154 -2.35 -1.46 54.97
CA ALA A 154 -2.51 -1.45 56.42
C ALA A 154 -3.06 -0.06 56.76
N GLY A 155 -4.35 -0.02 57.10
CA GLY A 155 -5.08 1.21 57.33
C GLY A 155 -4.49 2.03 58.47
N GLY A 156 -4.12 3.27 58.19
CA GLY A 156 -3.70 4.24 59.18
C GLY A 156 -4.12 5.64 58.77
N THR A 157 -4.93 6.29 59.60
CA THR A 157 -5.46 7.64 59.42
C THR A 157 -4.67 8.65 60.27
N LEU A 158 -4.54 9.88 59.76
CA LEU A 158 -4.07 11.07 60.44
C LEU A 158 -5.07 11.48 61.53
N PRO A 159 -4.70 12.37 62.47
CA PRO A 159 -5.58 12.89 63.53
C PRO A 159 -6.86 13.59 63.01
N ASP A 160 -6.92 13.93 61.72
CA ASP A 160 -8.07 14.51 61.01
C ASP A 160 -8.87 13.46 60.18
N GLY A 161 -8.59 12.17 60.36
CA GLY A 161 -9.28 11.05 59.71
C GLY A 161 -8.74 10.66 58.32
N ARG A 162 -7.66 11.26 57.81
CA ARG A 162 -7.17 10.98 56.44
C ARG A 162 -6.01 9.99 56.38
N PRO A 163 -5.93 9.03 55.43
CA PRO A 163 -4.71 8.23 55.25
C PRO A 163 -3.51 9.08 54.78
N ALA A 164 -2.51 9.27 55.66
CA ALA A 164 -1.50 10.34 55.59
C ALA A 164 -0.53 10.30 54.40
N ARG A 165 0.06 9.13 54.16
CA ARG A 165 1.19 8.94 53.22
C ARG A 165 0.86 7.97 52.10
N GLU A 166 -0.07 7.06 52.35
CA GLU A 166 -0.57 6.08 51.38
C GLU A 166 -1.30 6.78 50.22
N SER A 167 -2.20 7.72 50.53
CA SER A 167 -2.98 8.44 49.54
C SER A 167 -2.11 9.28 48.60
N LEU A 168 -1.11 9.99 49.13
CA LEU A 168 -0.19 10.84 48.36
C LEU A 168 0.75 10.02 47.48
N THR A 169 1.34 8.93 48.00
CA THR A 169 2.26 8.07 47.23
C THR A 169 1.54 7.30 46.14
N ARG A 170 0.34 6.77 46.44
CA ARG A 170 -0.53 6.12 45.46
C ARG A 170 -1.00 7.11 44.39
N ARG A 171 -1.44 8.31 44.77
CA ARG A 171 -1.82 9.38 43.83
C ARG A 171 -0.64 9.78 42.94
N ARG A 172 0.57 9.89 43.50
CA ARG A 172 1.78 10.20 42.74
C ARG A 172 2.10 9.12 41.72
N PHE A 173 2.06 7.85 42.10
CA PHE A 173 2.25 6.72 41.18
C PHE A 173 1.18 6.68 40.08
N LEU A 174 -0.10 6.77 40.45
CA LEU A 174 -1.20 6.72 39.47
C LEU A 174 -1.15 7.91 38.51
N ARG A 175 -0.86 9.12 38.99
CA ARG A 175 -0.68 10.31 38.14
C ARG A 175 0.54 10.16 37.23
N ALA A 176 1.67 9.68 37.75
CA ALA A 176 2.87 9.46 36.96
C ALA A 176 2.67 8.38 35.89
N GLY A 177 2.04 7.26 36.24
CA GLY A 177 1.71 6.19 35.30
C GLY A 177 0.68 6.62 34.26
N ALA A 178 -0.38 7.32 34.66
CA ALA A 178 -1.38 7.87 33.75
C ALA A 178 -0.76 8.92 32.81
N ALA A 179 0.09 9.82 33.31
CA ALA A 179 0.78 10.80 32.49
C ALA A 179 1.75 10.15 31.50
N ALA A 180 2.51 9.13 31.91
CA ALA A 180 3.39 8.37 31.03
C ALA A 180 2.59 7.63 29.94
N GLY A 181 1.54 6.90 30.33
CA GLY A 181 0.69 6.18 29.38
C GLY A 181 -0.04 7.10 28.40
N ALA A 182 -0.73 8.12 28.90
CA ALA A 182 -1.45 9.08 28.08
C ALA A 182 -0.51 9.92 27.21
N GLY A 183 0.63 10.36 27.76
CA GLY A 183 1.65 11.10 27.01
C GLY A 183 2.26 10.28 25.88
N GLY A 184 2.55 8.99 26.15
CA GLY A 184 3.01 8.05 25.12
C GLY A 184 2.00 7.83 24.00
N LEU A 185 0.73 7.60 24.36
CA LEU A 185 -0.36 7.43 23.39
C LEU A 185 -0.59 8.70 22.56
N ALA A 186 -0.62 9.87 23.20
CA ALA A 186 -0.79 11.16 22.54
C ALA A 186 0.39 11.47 21.60
N ALA A 187 1.62 11.21 22.03
CA ALA A 187 2.81 11.35 21.19
C ALA A 187 2.78 10.41 19.98
N GLY A 188 2.41 9.14 20.18
CA GLY A 188 2.26 8.17 19.09
C GLY A 188 1.16 8.55 18.10
N ALA A 189 -0.01 8.96 18.58
CA ALA A 189 -1.13 9.42 17.74
C ALA A 189 -0.79 10.72 17.00
N GLY A 190 -0.16 11.67 17.68
CA GLY A 190 0.33 12.91 17.09
C GLY A 190 1.36 12.66 15.99
N ALA A 191 2.32 11.77 16.23
CA ALA A 191 3.29 11.35 15.22
C ALA A 191 2.60 10.66 14.03
N ALA A 192 1.66 9.74 14.26
CA ALA A 192 0.91 9.09 13.20
C ALA A 192 0.08 10.08 12.37
N TRP A 193 -0.45 11.14 12.99
CA TRP A 193 -1.17 12.21 12.31
C TRP A 193 -0.21 13.15 11.54
N LEU A 194 0.95 13.49 12.10
CA LEU A 194 1.93 14.38 11.44
C LEU A 194 2.70 13.69 10.31
N ALA A 195 3.00 12.40 10.44
CA ALA A 195 3.87 11.66 9.52
C ALA A 195 3.50 11.80 8.03
N PRO A 196 2.22 11.70 7.60
CA PRO A 196 1.84 11.89 6.20
C PRO A 196 1.95 13.33 5.70
N ARG A 197 2.09 14.31 6.62
CA ARG A 197 2.13 15.74 6.31
C ARG A 197 3.56 16.30 6.27
N LEU A 198 4.53 15.53 6.75
CA LEU A 198 5.93 15.92 6.70
C LEU A 198 6.51 15.53 5.33
N PRO A 199 7.42 16.33 4.76
CA PRO A 199 8.27 15.87 3.66
C PRO A 199 8.91 14.55 4.09
N ALA A 200 9.01 13.57 3.18
CA ALA A 200 9.44 12.20 3.48
C ALA A 200 10.92 12.10 3.94
N GLY A 201 11.30 12.75 5.03
CA GLY A 201 12.66 12.86 5.54
C GLY A 201 13.66 13.19 4.42
N ARG A 202 14.74 12.41 4.37
CA ARG A 202 15.80 12.48 3.34
C ARG A 202 15.31 12.27 1.90
N VAL A 203 14.17 11.62 1.71
CA VAL A 203 13.64 11.30 0.38
C VAL A 203 13.06 12.54 -0.30
N GLY A 204 12.50 13.49 0.46
CA GLY A 204 11.95 14.73 -0.08
C GLY A 204 12.98 15.53 -0.90
N PRO A 205 14.09 15.98 -0.29
CA PRO A 205 15.13 16.72 -1.00
C PRO A 205 15.74 15.94 -2.18
N ALA A 206 15.94 14.63 -2.02
CA ALA A 206 16.48 13.78 -3.10
C ALA A 206 15.51 13.67 -4.29
N ARG A 207 14.21 13.56 -4.01
CA ARG A 207 13.15 13.55 -5.03
C ARG A 207 13.03 14.90 -5.73
N ASP A 208 13.11 15.99 -5.00
CA ASP A 208 13.05 17.35 -5.57
C ASP A 208 14.24 17.61 -6.48
N ALA A 209 15.46 17.19 -6.07
CA ALA A 209 16.66 17.24 -6.91
C ALA A 209 16.52 16.39 -8.19
N LEU A 210 15.98 15.16 -8.08
CA LEU A 210 15.72 14.33 -9.25
C LEU A 210 14.66 14.95 -10.17
N THR A 211 13.62 15.58 -9.60
CA THR A 211 12.61 16.30 -10.37
C THR A 211 13.22 17.46 -11.16
N ALA A 212 14.04 18.29 -10.51
CA ALA A 212 14.74 19.39 -11.18
C ALA A 212 15.63 18.89 -12.33
N ARG A 213 16.33 17.77 -12.12
CA ARG A 213 17.16 17.14 -13.15
C ARG A 213 16.33 16.61 -14.32
N LEU A 214 15.19 15.98 -14.06
CA LEU A 214 14.28 15.51 -15.12
C LEU A 214 13.70 16.68 -15.92
N THR A 215 13.36 17.79 -15.27
CA THR A 215 12.93 19.02 -15.95
C THR A 215 14.02 19.57 -16.87
N ALA A 216 15.28 19.58 -16.42
CA ALA A 216 16.41 20.00 -17.26
C ALA A 216 16.59 19.06 -18.47
N LEU A 217 16.54 17.74 -18.26
CA LEU A 217 16.62 16.75 -19.34
C LEU A 217 15.48 16.92 -20.36
N ALA A 218 14.26 17.22 -19.89
CA ALA A 218 13.13 17.50 -20.78
C ALA A 218 13.36 18.77 -21.61
N ALA A 219 13.86 19.84 -20.99
CA ALA A 219 14.18 21.10 -21.67
C ALA A 219 15.28 20.92 -22.74
N ASP A 220 16.24 20.02 -22.49
CA ASP A 220 17.31 19.67 -23.42
C ASP A 220 16.87 18.67 -24.52
N GLY A 221 15.59 18.30 -24.57
CA GLY A 221 15.06 17.34 -25.55
C GLY A 221 15.53 15.90 -25.35
N ARG A 222 16.08 15.57 -24.17
CA ARG A 222 16.56 14.21 -23.81
C ARG A 222 15.44 13.25 -23.42
N ILE A 223 14.23 13.77 -23.23
CA ILE A 223 13.02 13.01 -22.94
C ILE A 223 12.08 13.15 -24.12
N ALA A 224 11.83 12.04 -24.83
CA ALA A 224 10.82 12.02 -25.88
C ALA A 224 9.42 12.15 -25.24
N PRO A 225 8.64 13.20 -25.53
CA PRO A 225 7.37 13.44 -24.85
C PRO A 225 6.32 12.42 -25.26
N ALA A 226 5.38 12.15 -24.36
CA ALA A 226 4.21 11.33 -24.71
C ALA A 226 3.39 12.05 -25.79
N PRO A 227 2.64 11.30 -26.63
CA PRO A 227 1.70 11.91 -27.54
C PRO A 227 0.73 12.84 -26.80
N ALA A 228 0.48 14.01 -27.38
CA ALA A 228 -0.44 14.98 -26.81
C ALA A 228 -1.82 14.36 -26.61
N LEU A 229 -2.50 14.75 -25.52
CA LEU A 229 -3.86 14.32 -25.27
C LEU A 229 -4.78 14.92 -26.33
N PRO A 230 -5.52 14.12 -27.11
CA PRO A 230 -6.39 14.66 -28.15
C PRO A 230 -7.51 15.52 -27.55
N PRO A 231 -7.97 16.57 -28.26
CA PRO A 231 -9.17 17.32 -27.86
C PRO A 231 -10.37 16.37 -27.69
N GLY A 232 -11.07 16.50 -26.56
CA GLY A 232 -12.23 15.66 -26.25
C GLY A 232 -11.91 14.26 -25.74
N ALA A 233 -10.67 13.97 -25.32
CA ALA A 233 -10.29 12.70 -24.71
C ALA A 233 -11.05 12.36 -23.41
N ALA A 234 -11.73 13.33 -22.81
CA ALA A 234 -12.68 13.13 -21.74
C ALA A 234 -13.97 13.93 -22.02
N PHE A 235 -15.08 13.50 -21.42
CA PHE A 235 -16.37 14.19 -21.52
C PHE A 235 -16.58 15.11 -20.31
N PRO A 236 -17.16 16.31 -20.51
CA PRO A 236 -17.55 17.19 -19.40
C PRO A 236 -18.47 16.46 -18.40
N GLY A 237 -18.21 16.63 -17.10
CA GLY A 237 -18.96 15.97 -16.03
C GLY A 237 -18.69 14.47 -15.86
N GLY A 238 -17.75 13.91 -16.63
CA GLY A 238 -17.25 12.54 -16.47
C GLY A 238 -15.87 12.48 -15.80
N THR A 239 -15.34 11.28 -15.68
CA THR A 239 -13.98 11.01 -15.16
C THR A 239 -12.91 11.73 -16.00
N ALA A 240 -11.95 12.35 -15.31
CA ALA A 240 -10.79 12.97 -15.95
C ALA A 240 -9.93 11.94 -16.69
N PHE A 241 -9.26 12.36 -17.77
CA PHE A 241 -8.40 11.44 -18.53
C PHE A 241 -7.18 10.99 -17.75
N ALA A 242 -6.47 11.94 -17.15
CA ALA A 242 -5.34 11.67 -16.27
C ALA A 242 -5.86 11.59 -14.84
N THR A 243 -5.48 10.54 -14.13
CA THR A 243 -5.65 10.45 -12.69
C THR A 243 -4.57 11.31 -12.03
N PRO A 244 -4.93 12.29 -11.19
CA PRO A 244 -3.95 13.03 -10.41
C PRO A 244 -3.05 12.07 -9.63
N VAL A 245 -1.76 12.39 -9.52
CA VAL A 245 -0.79 11.50 -8.85
C VAL A 245 -1.20 11.17 -7.42
N ALA A 246 -1.79 12.12 -6.69
CA ALA A 246 -2.29 11.92 -5.33
C ALA A 246 -3.47 10.93 -5.23
N ASP A 247 -4.24 10.78 -6.32
CA ASP A 247 -5.43 9.92 -6.41
C ASP A 247 -5.13 8.62 -7.17
N PHE A 248 -3.90 8.42 -7.65
CA PHE A 248 -3.54 7.23 -8.41
C PHE A 248 -3.64 6.01 -7.50
N TYR A 249 -4.38 4.99 -7.95
CA TYR A 249 -4.69 3.85 -7.07
C TYR A 249 -3.40 3.22 -6.50
N ARG A 250 -3.48 2.82 -5.24
CA ARG A 250 -2.36 2.21 -4.53
C ARG A 250 -2.80 0.94 -3.83
N ILE A 251 -2.13 -0.14 -4.19
CA ILE A 251 -2.12 -1.42 -3.46
C ILE A 251 -0.66 -1.75 -3.18
N ASP A 252 -0.38 -2.15 -1.94
CA ASP A 252 0.95 -2.48 -1.43
C ASP A 252 0.85 -3.69 -0.51
N THR A 253 1.79 -4.63 -0.65
CA THR A 253 2.11 -5.60 0.40
C THR A 253 3.04 -4.99 1.46
N ALA A 254 3.78 -3.95 1.08
CA ALA A 254 4.67 -3.23 1.97
C ALA A 254 3.83 -2.44 2.99
N LEU A 255 3.96 -2.82 4.26
CA LEU A 255 3.39 -2.06 5.38
C LEU A 255 4.10 -0.70 5.58
N ARG A 256 5.27 -0.53 4.96
CA ARG A 256 6.12 0.65 5.02
C ARG A 256 6.59 0.99 3.63
N VAL A 257 6.38 2.24 3.21
CA VAL A 257 6.95 2.76 1.97
C VAL A 257 8.48 2.85 2.15
N PRO A 258 9.28 2.12 1.36
CA PRO A 258 10.74 2.21 1.42
C PRO A 258 11.25 3.62 1.16
N ALA A 259 12.21 4.06 1.98
CA ALA A 259 12.93 5.31 1.80
C ALA A 259 14.26 5.01 1.11
N VAL A 260 14.23 4.93 -0.23
CA VAL A 260 15.41 4.56 -1.03
C VAL A 260 16.25 5.80 -1.34
N ASP A 261 17.54 5.78 -1.00
CA ASP A 261 18.49 6.81 -1.41
C ASP A 261 18.91 6.59 -2.88
N PRO A 262 18.59 7.52 -3.80
CA PRO A 262 18.88 7.37 -5.23
C PRO A 262 20.37 7.28 -5.55
N ALA A 263 21.27 7.82 -4.72
CA ALA A 263 22.72 7.75 -4.96
C ALA A 263 23.27 6.32 -4.75
N SER A 264 22.70 5.61 -3.77
CA SER A 264 23.08 4.24 -3.43
C SER A 264 22.28 3.18 -4.21
N TRP A 265 21.18 3.58 -4.84
CA TRP A 265 20.32 2.66 -5.58
C TRP A 265 21.06 1.98 -6.73
N ARG A 266 20.83 0.67 -6.89
CA ARG A 266 21.37 -0.17 -7.96
C ARG A 266 20.31 -1.12 -8.49
N LEU A 267 20.40 -1.42 -9.78
CA LEU A 267 19.62 -2.44 -10.47
C LEU A 267 20.54 -3.50 -11.04
N ARG A 268 20.39 -4.74 -10.58
CA ARG A 268 21.09 -5.91 -11.14
C ARG A 268 20.22 -6.65 -12.15
N VAL A 269 20.71 -6.84 -13.37
CA VAL A 269 20.13 -7.74 -14.39
C VAL A 269 20.98 -8.99 -14.50
N HIS A 270 20.40 -10.17 -14.25
CA HIS A 270 21.14 -11.43 -14.13
C HIS A 270 20.27 -12.67 -14.47
N GLY A 271 20.81 -13.87 -14.23
CA GLY A 271 20.12 -15.14 -14.49
C GLY A 271 20.46 -15.72 -15.85
N MET A 272 19.45 -16.10 -16.63
CA MET A 272 19.55 -16.62 -17.99
C MET A 272 19.89 -15.49 -18.98
N VAL A 273 21.10 -14.93 -18.84
CA VAL A 273 21.62 -13.83 -19.65
C VAL A 273 23.07 -14.11 -20.05
N GLY A 274 23.47 -13.67 -21.24
CA GLY A 274 24.86 -13.75 -21.69
C GLY A 274 25.77 -12.70 -21.06
N ARG A 275 25.21 -11.65 -20.44
CA ARG A 275 25.93 -10.59 -19.74
C ARG A 275 25.10 -10.01 -18.60
N GLU A 276 25.61 -10.07 -17.38
CA GLU A 276 24.99 -9.35 -16.27
C GLU A 276 25.19 -7.83 -16.38
N LEU A 277 24.20 -7.06 -15.92
CA LEU A 277 24.27 -5.60 -15.83
C LEU A 277 24.11 -5.18 -14.36
N ASP A 278 24.88 -4.20 -13.93
CA ASP A 278 24.70 -3.49 -12.66
C ASP A 278 24.64 -2.00 -12.97
N LEU A 279 23.49 -1.38 -12.72
CA LEU A 279 23.17 -0.03 -13.18
C LEU A 279 22.79 0.86 -11.99
N GLY A 280 23.43 2.01 -11.88
CA GLY A 280 23.00 3.09 -11.01
C GLY A 280 21.92 3.97 -11.66
N LEU A 281 21.39 4.93 -10.88
CA LEU A 281 20.40 5.87 -11.41
C LEU A 281 20.98 6.77 -12.51
N ASP A 282 22.25 7.17 -12.38
CA ASP A 282 22.95 7.97 -13.39
C ASP A 282 23.07 7.23 -14.73
N ASP A 283 23.34 5.92 -14.69
CA ASP A 283 23.40 5.09 -15.90
C ASP A 283 22.05 5.01 -16.62
N LEU A 284 20.93 5.08 -15.88
CA LEU A 284 19.59 5.15 -16.46
C LEU A 284 19.32 6.52 -17.06
N LEU A 285 19.63 7.61 -16.34
CA LEU A 285 19.38 8.97 -16.80
C LEU A 285 20.29 9.40 -17.95
N ALA A 286 21.41 8.71 -18.15
CA ALA A 286 22.29 8.90 -19.31
C ALA A 286 21.70 8.33 -20.61
N ARG A 287 20.68 7.46 -20.55
CA ARG A 287 20.06 6.80 -21.71
C ARG A 287 18.97 7.68 -22.35
N PRO A 288 18.46 7.31 -23.54
CA PRO A 288 17.23 7.89 -24.06
C PRO A 288 16.07 7.62 -23.11
N LEU A 289 15.36 8.68 -22.72
CA LEU A 289 14.16 8.60 -21.88
C LEU A 289 12.94 8.85 -22.75
N VAL A 290 11.85 8.14 -22.45
CA VAL A 290 10.56 8.33 -23.11
C VAL A 290 9.49 8.54 -22.07
N GLU A 291 8.54 9.42 -22.37
CA GLU A 291 7.30 9.57 -21.62
C GLU A 291 6.17 8.83 -22.34
N ARG A 292 5.38 8.04 -21.60
CA ARG A 292 4.25 7.26 -22.16
C ARG A 292 3.01 7.41 -21.29
N TRP A 293 1.86 7.57 -21.92
CA TRP A 293 0.58 7.38 -21.26
C TRP A 293 0.36 5.90 -20.97
N VAL A 294 0.10 5.55 -19.71
CA VAL A 294 -0.16 4.17 -19.31
C VAL A 294 -1.32 4.10 -18.32
N THR A 295 -2.27 3.21 -18.59
CA THR A 295 -3.26 2.75 -17.62
C THR A 295 -2.74 1.52 -16.90
N LEU A 296 -2.69 1.60 -15.58
CA LEU A 296 -2.44 0.45 -14.72
C LEU A 296 -3.74 0.02 -14.05
N ALA A 297 -3.91 -1.29 -13.87
CA ALA A 297 -5.02 -1.84 -13.10
C ALA A 297 -4.53 -2.92 -12.12
N CYS A 298 -5.23 -3.05 -11.00
CA CYS A 298 -4.99 -4.13 -10.05
C CYS A 298 -5.80 -5.38 -10.45
N VAL A 299 -5.22 -6.57 -10.21
CA VAL A 299 -5.96 -7.83 -10.35
C VAL A 299 -7.12 -7.92 -9.36
N SER A 300 -6.97 -7.31 -8.17
CA SER A 300 -8.02 -7.22 -7.16
C SER A 300 -9.12 -6.22 -7.50
N ASN A 301 -9.10 -5.59 -8.68
CA ASN A 301 -10.16 -4.68 -9.09
C ASN A 301 -11.45 -5.49 -9.30
N GLU A 302 -12.51 -5.13 -8.58
CA GLU A 302 -13.83 -5.73 -8.78
C GLU A 302 -14.45 -5.24 -10.10
N VAL A 303 -15.54 -5.90 -10.52
CA VAL A 303 -16.32 -5.48 -11.68
C VAL A 303 -16.86 -4.06 -11.46
N GLY A 304 -16.44 -3.12 -12.31
CA GLY A 304 -16.77 -1.70 -12.15
C GLY A 304 -16.07 -1.01 -10.98
N GLY A 305 -14.97 -1.58 -10.47
CA GLY A 305 -14.19 -1.07 -9.35
C GLY A 305 -13.26 0.09 -9.68
N GLY A 306 -12.67 0.67 -8.63
CA GLY A 306 -11.83 1.87 -8.66
C GLY A 306 -10.32 1.62 -8.78
N LEU A 307 -9.84 0.36 -8.78
CA LEU A 307 -8.41 0.04 -8.75
C LEU A 307 -7.78 0.06 -10.15
N VAL A 308 -7.97 1.18 -10.84
CA VAL A 308 -7.46 1.49 -12.18
C VAL A 308 -7.18 2.99 -12.27
N SER A 309 -6.03 3.36 -12.82
CA SER A 309 -5.65 4.77 -12.99
C SER A 309 -4.74 4.93 -14.20
N THR A 310 -4.74 6.14 -14.76
CA THR A 310 -4.00 6.48 -15.97
C THR A 310 -3.19 7.74 -15.77
N THR A 311 -1.92 7.70 -16.15
CA THR A 311 -1.06 8.88 -16.10
C THR A 311 0.09 8.72 -17.09
N ARG A 312 0.99 9.72 -17.14
CA ARG A 312 2.23 9.65 -17.88
C ARG A 312 3.34 9.09 -17.00
N PHE A 313 4.11 8.15 -17.51
CA PHE A 313 5.34 7.67 -16.89
C PHE A 313 6.52 8.02 -17.77
N THR A 314 7.62 8.48 -17.17
CA THR A 314 8.88 8.75 -17.86
C THR A 314 9.94 7.77 -17.41
N GLY A 315 10.65 7.16 -18.35
CA GLY A 315 11.63 6.12 -18.05
C GLY A 315 12.46 5.64 -19.22
N VAL A 316 13.32 4.66 -18.96
CA VAL A 316 14.08 3.93 -19.97
C VAL A 316 13.25 2.75 -20.45
N GLU A 317 13.21 2.50 -21.76
CA GLU A 317 12.53 1.34 -22.33
C GLU A 317 13.21 0.03 -21.94
N LEU A 318 12.42 -0.91 -21.43
CA LEU A 318 12.95 -2.12 -20.82
C LEU A 318 13.45 -3.13 -21.85
N ALA A 319 12.74 -3.32 -22.96
CA ALA A 319 13.15 -4.24 -24.03
C ALA A 319 14.56 -3.94 -24.59
N PRO A 320 14.88 -2.72 -25.07
CA PRO A 320 16.24 -2.41 -25.55
C PRO A 320 17.29 -2.39 -24.44
N LEU A 321 16.91 -2.14 -23.19
CA LEU A 321 17.82 -2.28 -22.06
C LEU A 321 18.19 -3.75 -21.83
N LEU A 322 17.20 -4.63 -21.71
CA LEU A 322 17.42 -6.06 -21.44
C LEU A 322 18.11 -6.76 -22.61
N ALA A 323 17.91 -6.32 -23.85
CA ALA A 323 18.64 -6.84 -25.00
C ALA A 323 20.18 -6.74 -24.83
N GLN A 324 20.69 -5.73 -24.10
CA GLN A 324 22.13 -5.60 -23.80
C GLN A 324 22.67 -6.72 -22.90
N ALA A 325 21.80 -7.32 -22.08
CA ALA A 325 22.13 -8.47 -21.25
C ALA A 325 22.19 -9.78 -22.06
N ARG A 326 21.71 -9.78 -23.32
CA ARG A 326 21.59 -10.96 -24.18
C ARG A 326 20.78 -12.08 -23.50
N PRO A 327 19.47 -11.88 -23.27
CA PRO A 327 18.63 -12.88 -22.64
C PRO A 327 18.66 -14.21 -23.40
N ASP A 328 18.70 -15.32 -22.68
CA ASP A 328 18.53 -16.65 -23.25
C ASP A 328 17.11 -16.77 -23.82
N PRO A 329 16.93 -17.21 -25.08
CA PRO A 329 15.60 -17.44 -25.66
C PRO A 329 14.73 -18.43 -24.89
N ALA A 330 15.32 -19.31 -24.06
CA ALA A 330 14.58 -20.24 -23.21
C ALA A 330 14.02 -19.60 -21.93
N ALA A 331 14.36 -18.34 -21.62
CA ALA A 331 13.78 -17.64 -20.48
C ALA A 331 12.32 -17.24 -20.78
N ASP A 332 11.37 -17.81 -20.06
CA ASP A 332 9.93 -17.49 -20.19
C ASP A 332 9.43 -16.50 -19.10
N GLN A 333 10.27 -16.17 -18.11
CA GLN A 333 9.94 -15.30 -16.99
C GLN A 333 10.99 -14.21 -16.77
N VAL A 334 10.52 -12.97 -16.65
CA VAL A 334 11.25 -11.84 -16.06
C VAL A 334 10.82 -11.74 -14.60
N LEU A 335 11.67 -12.20 -13.69
CA LEU A 335 11.44 -12.09 -12.24
C LEU A 335 12.08 -10.80 -11.73
N SER A 336 11.24 -9.86 -11.34
CA SER A 336 11.68 -8.59 -10.78
C SER A 336 11.64 -8.62 -9.25
N THR A 337 12.58 -7.93 -8.62
CA THR A 337 12.73 -7.87 -7.16
C THR A 337 12.69 -6.42 -6.71
N SER A 338 11.87 -6.15 -5.70
CA SER A 338 11.80 -4.89 -4.96
C SER A 338 12.84 -4.86 -3.84
N THR A 339 13.23 -3.67 -3.39
CA THR A 339 14.14 -3.49 -2.25
C THR A 339 13.70 -4.23 -0.99
N ASP A 340 12.40 -4.47 -0.80
CA ASP A 340 11.81 -5.18 0.34
C ASP A 340 11.74 -6.69 0.19
N GLY A 341 12.31 -7.23 -0.90
CA GLY A 341 12.30 -8.66 -1.21
C GLY A 341 11.00 -9.14 -1.85
N TRP A 342 10.03 -8.27 -2.10
CA TRP A 342 8.86 -8.63 -2.89
C TRP A 342 9.25 -8.92 -4.35
N THR A 343 8.68 -9.98 -4.92
CA THR A 343 8.98 -10.40 -6.30
C THR A 343 7.74 -10.48 -7.17
N ALA A 344 7.90 -10.13 -8.45
CA ALA A 344 6.88 -10.24 -9.48
C ALA A 344 7.44 -10.96 -10.70
N GLY A 345 6.73 -12.01 -11.13
CA GLY A 345 7.05 -12.77 -12.34
C GLY A 345 6.19 -12.30 -13.51
N SER A 346 6.81 -11.75 -14.55
CA SER A 346 6.14 -11.37 -15.80
C SER A 346 6.55 -12.30 -16.94
N PRO A 347 5.67 -12.62 -17.91
CA PRO A 347 6.05 -13.36 -19.10
C PRO A 347 7.13 -12.60 -19.89
N ALA A 348 8.27 -13.25 -20.15
CA ALA A 348 9.41 -12.61 -20.78
C ALA A 348 9.06 -12.09 -22.19
N GLU A 349 8.27 -12.85 -22.95
CA GLU A 349 7.80 -12.44 -24.29
C GLU A 349 7.09 -11.09 -24.28
N LEU A 350 6.33 -10.78 -23.22
CA LEU A 350 5.58 -9.53 -23.12
C LEU A 350 6.49 -8.38 -22.69
N VAL A 351 7.40 -8.63 -21.74
CA VAL A 351 8.33 -7.59 -21.25
C VAL A 351 9.37 -7.22 -22.30
N LEU A 352 9.82 -8.19 -23.08
CA LEU A 352 10.84 -8.02 -24.12
C LEU A 352 10.26 -7.54 -25.46
N ASP A 353 8.94 -7.52 -25.63
CA ASP A 353 8.28 -6.94 -26.80
C ASP A 353 8.44 -5.40 -26.83
N PRO A 354 9.21 -4.83 -27.79
CA PRO A 354 9.39 -3.39 -27.89
C PRO A 354 8.08 -2.65 -28.15
N ALA A 355 7.11 -3.26 -28.83
CA ALA A 355 5.83 -2.64 -29.15
C ALA A 355 4.95 -2.46 -27.90
N ARG A 356 5.17 -3.25 -26.85
CA ARG A 356 4.45 -3.11 -25.58
C ARG A 356 4.84 -1.84 -24.82
N GLY A 357 6.06 -1.34 -25.00
CA GLY A 357 6.52 -0.11 -24.36
C GLY A 357 6.68 -0.23 -22.84
N ALA A 358 7.22 -1.35 -22.35
CA ALA A 358 7.56 -1.52 -20.94
C ALA A 358 8.67 -0.53 -20.52
N LEU A 359 8.56 0.04 -19.32
CA LEU A 359 9.48 1.07 -18.82
C LEU A 359 10.11 0.67 -17.47
N LEU A 360 11.37 1.05 -17.29
CA LEU A 360 11.91 1.43 -15.98
C LEU A 360 11.63 2.91 -15.77
N ALA A 361 10.52 3.20 -15.11
CA ALA A 361 10.05 4.55 -14.87
C ALA A 361 10.79 5.19 -13.68
N VAL A 362 11.19 6.44 -13.86
CA VAL A 362 11.80 7.33 -12.86
C VAL A 362 10.90 8.52 -12.50
N ALA A 363 9.92 8.82 -13.37
CA ALA A 363 8.99 9.93 -13.19
C ALA A 363 7.55 9.50 -13.47
N MET A 364 6.62 10.24 -12.88
CA MET A 364 5.18 10.12 -13.08
C MET A 364 4.60 11.53 -13.14
N ASP A 365 3.90 11.83 -14.24
CA ASP A 365 3.32 13.13 -14.56
C ASP A 365 4.31 14.30 -14.46
N GLY A 366 5.47 14.16 -15.10
CA GLY A 366 6.49 15.22 -15.19
C GLY A 366 7.34 15.44 -13.94
N ALA A 367 7.09 14.75 -12.84
CA ALA A 367 7.91 14.82 -11.62
C ALA A 367 8.50 13.46 -11.24
N ALA A 368 9.59 13.46 -10.49
CA ALA A 368 10.14 12.21 -9.96
C ALA A 368 9.06 11.43 -9.19
N LEU A 369 9.11 10.11 -9.30
CA LEU A 369 8.13 9.22 -8.65
C LEU A 369 7.93 9.61 -7.18
N PRO A 370 6.68 9.66 -6.68
CA PRO A 370 6.46 9.68 -5.25
C PRO A 370 7.00 8.39 -4.60
N PRO A 371 7.43 8.43 -3.34
CA PRO A 371 7.86 7.24 -2.60
C PRO A 371 6.86 6.10 -2.69
N GLU A 372 5.57 6.39 -2.52
CA GLU A 372 4.44 5.46 -2.56
C GLU A 372 4.27 4.76 -3.91
N HIS A 373 4.78 5.38 -4.97
CA HIS A 373 4.69 4.87 -6.34
C HIS A 373 6.03 4.33 -6.86
N GLY A 374 7.01 4.12 -5.98
CA GLY A 374 8.23 3.36 -6.31
C GLY A 374 9.48 4.20 -6.52
N PHE A 375 9.59 5.40 -5.96
CA PHE A 375 10.83 6.19 -6.01
C PHE A 375 12.07 5.40 -5.55
N PRO A 376 13.22 5.46 -6.25
CA PRO A 376 13.47 6.27 -7.44
C PRO A 376 13.06 5.59 -8.76
N VAL A 377 12.91 4.26 -8.77
CA VAL A 377 12.65 3.49 -9.99
C VAL A 377 11.59 2.41 -9.76
N ARG A 378 10.65 2.30 -10.70
CA ARG A 378 9.69 1.20 -10.78
C ARG A 378 9.65 0.59 -12.18
N ILE A 379 9.17 -0.65 -12.28
CA ILE A 379 8.74 -1.23 -13.56
C ILE A 379 7.30 -0.80 -13.85
N VAL A 380 7.01 -0.52 -15.13
CA VAL A 380 5.66 -0.31 -15.68
C VAL A 380 5.55 -1.11 -16.97
N VAL A 381 4.72 -2.16 -16.99
CA VAL A 381 4.45 -2.94 -18.20
C VAL A 381 2.99 -2.75 -18.63
N PRO A 382 2.73 -2.08 -19.76
CA PRO A 382 1.36 -1.92 -20.26
C PRO A 382 0.67 -3.28 -20.50
N GLY A 383 -0.55 -3.41 -20.01
CA GLY A 383 -1.41 -4.56 -20.31
C GLY A 383 -1.20 -5.79 -19.46
N LEU A 384 -0.36 -5.69 -18.43
CA LEU A 384 -0.29 -6.66 -17.34
C LEU A 384 -0.86 -6.04 -16.06
N TYR A 385 -1.44 -6.86 -15.20
CA TYR A 385 -1.89 -6.40 -13.89
C TYR A 385 -0.71 -6.03 -13.00
N GLY A 386 -0.92 -5.08 -12.08
CA GLY A 386 0.16 -4.56 -11.25
C GLY A 386 0.90 -5.61 -10.40
N TYR A 387 0.20 -6.68 -9.98
CA TYR A 387 0.76 -7.73 -9.11
C TYR A 387 1.87 -8.56 -9.76
N VAL A 388 1.95 -8.58 -11.10
CA VAL A 388 2.95 -9.37 -11.84
C VAL A 388 4.00 -8.52 -12.54
N SER A 389 3.76 -7.21 -12.67
CA SER A 389 4.48 -6.40 -13.66
C SER A 389 4.84 -4.98 -13.24
N ALA A 390 4.31 -4.48 -12.12
CA ALA A 390 4.46 -3.08 -11.74
C ALA A 390 5.32 -2.89 -10.48
N THR A 391 6.44 -3.62 -10.42
CA THR A 391 7.37 -3.67 -9.29
C THR A 391 7.87 -2.29 -8.91
N LYS A 392 7.48 -1.82 -7.73
CA LYS A 392 7.96 -0.58 -7.12
C LYS A 392 9.30 -0.81 -6.45
N TRP A 393 10.13 0.25 -6.34
CA TRP A 393 11.43 0.20 -5.67
C TRP A 393 12.33 -0.92 -6.20
N VAL A 394 12.33 -1.12 -7.52
CA VAL A 394 12.98 -2.28 -8.15
C VAL A 394 14.50 -2.22 -7.97
N THR A 395 15.11 -3.35 -7.61
CA THR A 395 16.56 -3.50 -7.43
C THR A 395 17.14 -4.69 -8.21
N GLY A 396 16.29 -5.60 -8.68
CA GLY A 396 16.73 -6.78 -9.42
C GLY A 396 15.79 -7.17 -10.55
N ILE A 397 16.39 -7.66 -11.63
CA ILE A 397 15.73 -8.37 -12.73
C ILE A 397 16.52 -9.68 -12.96
N GLU A 398 15.84 -10.81 -12.81
CA GLU A 398 16.36 -12.14 -13.11
C GLU A 398 15.60 -12.70 -14.31
N LEU A 399 16.30 -13.05 -15.38
CA LEU A 399 15.74 -13.83 -16.48
C LEU A 399 15.79 -15.30 -16.06
N THR A 400 14.64 -15.96 -16.04
CA THR A 400 14.49 -17.33 -15.53
C THR A 400 13.30 -18.00 -16.22
N THR A 401 12.92 -19.20 -15.77
CA THR A 401 11.66 -19.85 -16.15
C THR A 401 10.64 -19.86 -15.01
N PHE A 402 9.36 -19.87 -15.34
CA PHE A 402 8.24 -20.05 -14.42
C PHE A 402 8.29 -21.41 -13.70
N ALA A 403 8.95 -22.41 -14.30
CA ALA A 403 9.20 -23.70 -13.68
C ALA A 403 10.28 -23.64 -12.59
N ALA A 404 11.34 -22.84 -12.79
CA ALA A 404 12.47 -22.75 -11.87
C ALA A 404 12.25 -21.80 -10.68
N ARG A 405 11.39 -20.79 -10.84
CA ARG A 405 11.13 -19.76 -9.82
C ARG A 405 9.65 -19.41 -9.73
N ALA A 406 9.13 -19.39 -8.51
CA ALA A 406 7.84 -18.83 -8.17
C ALA A 406 8.02 -17.40 -7.62
N ASP A 407 7.24 -16.45 -8.12
CA ASP A 407 7.13 -15.11 -7.56
C ASP A 407 6.25 -15.10 -6.29
N TYR A 408 6.17 -13.94 -5.65
CA TYR A 408 5.47 -13.76 -4.38
C TYR A 408 4.03 -14.30 -4.40
N TRP A 409 3.29 -14.08 -5.49
CA TRP A 409 1.88 -14.44 -5.57
C TRP A 409 1.65 -15.87 -6.08
N ARG A 410 2.45 -16.35 -7.04
CA ARG A 410 2.38 -17.77 -7.47
C ARG A 410 2.73 -18.72 -6.33
N ALA A 411 3.70 -18.38 -5.47
CA ALA A 411 4.00 -19.14 -4.26
C ALA A 411 2.83 -19.20 -3.25
N ARG A 412 1.80 -18.36 -3.45
CA ARG A 412 0.60 -18.23 -2.59
C ARG A 412 -0.69 -18.67 -3.30
N GLY A 413 -0.57 -19.39 -4.41
CA GLY A 413 -1.71 -20.01 -5.10
C GLY A 413 -2.46 -19.10 -6.09
N TRP A 414 -1.91 -17.94 -6.45
CA TRP A 414 -2.46 -17.14 -7.53
C TRP A 414 -2.25 -17.81 -8.89
N ALA A 415 -3.18 -17.56 -9.82
CA ALA A 415 -3.05 -18.03 -11.20
C ALA A 415 -1.77 -17.47 -11.86
N PRO A 416 -1.23 -18.15 -12.89
CA PRO A 416 -0.13 -17.63 -13.68
C PRO A 416 -0.41 -16.23 -14.24
N PRO A 417 0.62 -15.40 -14.44
CA PRO A 417 0.46 -14.09 -15.04
C PRO A 417 -0.12 -14.21 -16.45
N GLY A 418 -1.08 -13.35 -16.77
CA GLY A 418 -1.69 -13.26 -18.10
C GLY A 418 -2.00 -11.82 -18.49
N PRO A 419 -2.36 -11.60 -19.77
CA PRO A 419 -2.81 -10.29 -20.23
C PRO A 419 -3.99 -9.78 -19.41
N MET A 420 -4.07 -8.46 -19.27
CA MET A 420 -5.21 -7.84 -18.64
C MET A 420 -6.51 -8.11 -19.41
N GLU A 421 -7.58 -8.42 -18.68
CA GLU A 421 -8.92 -8.62 -19.22
C GLU A 421 -9.51 -7.32 -19.77
N THR A 422 -10.42 -7.46 -20.73
CA THR A 422 -11.22 -6.34 -21.22
C THR A 422 -12.27 -5.98 -20.18
N ALA A 423 -12.27 -4.73 -19.73
CA ALA A 423 -13.16 -4.27 -18.66
C ALA A 423 -13.73 -2.89 -18.94
N SER A 424 -14.85 -2.61 -18.27
CA SER A 424 -15.58 -1.34 -18.34
C SER A 424 -16.13 -0.96 -16.97
N ARG A 425 -16.50 0.31 -16.82
CA ARG A 425 -17.12 0.87 -15.63
C ARG A 425 -18.07 1.99 -16.00
N ILE A 426 -19.17 2.09 -15.25
CA ILE A 426 -20.09 3.24 -15.27
C ILE A 426 -19.68 4.18 -14.13
N ASP A 427 -19.33 5.42 -14.49
CA ASP A 427 -18.85 6.46 -13.58
C ASP A 427 -20.00 7.41 -13.18
N THR A 428 -20.78 7.84 -14.17
CA THR A 428 -21.94 8.73 -13.99
C THR A 428 -23.15 8.10 -14.69
N PRO A 429 -24.33 8.12 -14.07
CA PRO A 429 -24.64 8.60 -12.71
C PRO A 429 -24.05 7.72 -11.59
N ALA A 430 -23.89 8.31 -10.39
CA ALA A 430 -23.48 7.59 -9.19
C ALA A 430 -24.53 6.53 -8.78
N PRO A 431 -24.13 5.43 -8.10
CA PRO A 431 -25.07 4.42 -7.63
C PRO A 431 -26.20 5.01 -6.77
N TYR A 432 -27.43 4.57 -7.02
CA TYR A 432 -28.64 4.92 -6.26
C TYR A 432 -29.03 6.39 -6.30
N THR A 433 -28.46 7.17 -7.20
CA THR A 433 -28.85 8.58 -7.37
C THR A 433 -30.20 8.71 -8.07
N THR A 434 -30.85 9.84 -7.83
CA THR A 434 -32.01 10.30 -8.59
C THR A 434 -31.55 11.22 -9.72
N VAL A 435 -32.08 11.03 -10.93
CA VAL A 435 -31.86 11.89 -12.09
C VAL A 435 -33.19 12.31 -12.71
N PRO A 436 -33.27 13.48 -13.37
CA PRO A 436 -34.48 13.90 -14.08
C PRO A 436 -34.84 12.94 -15.23
N ALA A 437 -36.13 12.76 -15.48
CA ALA A 437 -36.65 12.05 -16.64
C ALA A 437 -36.30 12.72 -17.98
N GLY A 438 -36.34 11.93 -19.05
CA GLY A 438 -35.93 12.31 -20.39
C GLY A 438 -34.49 11.88 -20.67
N ARG A 439 -33.66 12.82 -21.15
CA ARG A 439 -32.28 12.54 -21.58
C ARG A 439 -31.33 12.34 -20.40
N VAL A 440 -31.08 11.09 -20.04
CA VAL A 440 -30.10 10.68 -19.04
C VAL A 440 -28.74 10.42 -19.71
N VAL A 441 -27.73 11.18 -19.31
CA VAL A 441 -26.35 11.00 -19.78
C VAL A 441 -25.63 10.01 -18.88
N VAL A 442 -25.16 8.92 -19.49
CA VAL A 442 -24.35 7.89 -18.83
C VAL A 442 -22.92 8.00 -19.35
N THR A 443 -21.94 8.10 -18.45
CA THR A 443 -20.53 8.14 -18.82
C THR A 443 -19.73 7.10 -18.05
N GLY A 444 -18.59 6.75 -18.61
CA GLY A 444 -17.69 5.82 -17.95
C GLY A 444 -16.37 5.67 -18.64
N THR A 445 -15.63 4.67 -18.18
CA THR A 445 -14.30 4.29 -18.66
C THR A 445 -14.28 2.83 -19.06
N ALA A 446 -13.47 2.49 -20.06
CA ALA A 446 -13.22 1.11 -20.48
C ALA A 446 -11.74 0.93 -20.84
N TRP A 447 -11.20 -0.26 -20.64
CA TRP A 447 -9.78 -0.53 -20.90
C TRP A 447 -9.53 -1.99 -21.29
N ALA A 448 -8.57 -2.17 -22.20
CA ALA A 448 -8.07 -3.45 -22.68
C ALA A 448 -6.65 -3.21 -23.21
N VAL A 449 -5.71 -2.92 -22.32
CA VAL A 449 -4.36 -2.48 -22.71
C VAL A 449 -3.50 -3.67 -23.15
N PRO A 450 -2.68 -3.57 -24.23
CA PRO A 450 -2.58 -2.46 -25.19
C PRO A 450 -3.53 -2.56 -26.38
N ARG A 451 -4.43 -3.55 -26.38
CA ARG A 451 -5.40 -3.83 -27.48
C ARG A 451 -6.32 -2.64 -27.79
N GLY A 452 -6.57 -1.77 -26.81
CA GLY A 452 -7.50 -0.65 -26.92
C GLY A 452 -8.97 -1.07 -26.92
N ILE A 453 -9.86 -0.08 -26.96
CA ILE A 453 -11.32 -0.29 -26.93
C ILE A 453 -11.92 0.16 -28.27
N SER A 454 -12.63 -0.72 -28.94
CA SER A 454 -13.27 -0.46 -30.23
C SER A 454 -14.75 -0.09 -30.11
N ARG A 455 -15.45 -0.61 -29.10
CA ARG A 455 -16.89 -0.37 -28.87
C ARG A 455 -17.23 -0.43 -27.38
N VAL A 456 -18.19 0.39 -26.96
CA VAL A 456 -18.86 0.25 -25.66
C VAL A 456 -20.37 0.35 -25.89
N GLU A 457 -21.12 -0.47 -25.19
CA GLU A 457 -22.57 -0.53 -25.25
C GLU A 457 -23.16 -0.45 -23.85
N VAL A 458 -24.36 0.12 -23.73
CA VAL A 458 -25.10 0.27 -22.47
C VAL A 458 -26.46 -0.37 -22.62
N ALA A 459 -26.86 -1.23 -21.69
CA ALA A 459 -28.21 -1.79 -21.64
C ALA A 459 -28.98 -1.28 -20.43
N VAL A 460 -30.30 -1.21 -20.59
CA VAL A 460 -31.24 -0.75 -19.57
C VAL A 460 -32.11 -1.93 -19.16
N GLY A 461 -31.90 -2.45 -17.96
CA GLY A 461 -32.78 -3.44 -17.34
C GLY A 461 -33.84 -2.76 -16.46
N ALA A 462 -35.06 -3.31 -16.45
CA ALA A 462 -36.07 -2.94 -15.46
C ALA A 462 -35.55 -3.31 -14.06
N GLY A 463 -35.59 -2.37 -13.11
CA GLY A 463 -35.22 -2.67 -11.73
C GLY A 463 -36.20 -3.68 -11.13
N ALA A 464 -35.70 -4.81 -10.64
CA ALA A 464 -36.52 -5.76 -9.88
C ALA A 464 -37.17 -5.02 -8.70
N GLY A 465 -38.49 -4.97 -8.70
CA GLY A 465 -39.28 -4.53 -7.55
C GLY A 465 -38.93 -5.41 -6.34
N ALA A 466 -38.94 -4.81 -5.16
CA ALA A 466 -38.68 -5.48 -3.90
C ALA A 466 -39.58 -6.73 -3.74
N GLY A 467 -38.96 -7.90 -3.69
CA GLY A 467 -39.57 -9.18 -3.37
C GLY A 467 -38.52 -10.08 -2.72
N ALA A 468 -38.82 -10.60 -1.54
CA ALA A 468 -37.90 -11.34 -0.69
C ALA A 468 -37.40 -12.65 -1.31
N GLY A 469 -36.11 -12.95 -1.10
CA GLY A 469 -35.57 -14.32 -1.11
C GLY A 469 -34.84 -14.75 -2.39
N GLY A 470 -33.53 -15.03 -2.25
CA GLY A 470 -32.83 -16.04 -3.02
C GLY A 470 -32.25 -15.63 -4.38
N GLY A 471 -30.91 -15.60 -4.47
CA GLY A 471 -30.14 -15.75 -5.71
C GLY A 471 -30.39 -14.71 -6.79
N VAL A 472 -29.48 -13.74 -6.94
CA VAL A 472 -29.45 -12.87 -8.12
C VAL A 472 -29.02 -13.69 -9.34
N GLY A 473 -29.97 -14.40 -9.93
CA GLY A 473 -29.88 -14.83 -11.32
C GLY A 473 -29.89 -13.57 -12.19
N VAL A 474 -28.70 -13.11 -12.57
CA VAL A 474 -28.57 -12.16 -13.67
C VAL A 474 -29.02 -12.93 -14.91
N GLY A 475 -30.23 -12.62 -15.39
CA GLY A 475 -30.73 -13.14 -16.67
C GLY A 475 -29.66 -12.97 -17.74
N GLY A 476 -29.56 -13.98 -18.62
CA GLY A 476 -28.56 -14.07 -19.67
C GLY A 476 -28.41 -12.79 -20.49
N ALA A 477 -27.29 -12.71 -21.22
CA ALA A 477 -26.77 -11.57 -21.95
C ALA A 477 -27.71 -10.86 -22.97
N ASP A 478 -28.99 -11.22 -23.03
CA ASP A 478 -29.96 -10.85 -24.07
C ASP A 478 -31.22 -10.14 -23.53
N ALA A 479 -31.29 -9.75 -22.25
CA ALA A 479 -32.51 -9.22 -21.63
C ALA A 479 -32.80 -7.72 -21.87
N GLY A 480 -32.04 -7.01 -22.71
CA GLY A 480 -32.28 -5.59 -23.02
C GLY A 480 -31.61 -5.13 -24.31
N SER A 481 -32.18 -4.13 -24.98
CA SER A 481 -31.56 -3.51 -26.16
C SER A 481 -30.27 -2.78 -25.75
N TRP A 482 -29.17 -3.15 -26.39
CA TRP A 482 -27.87 -2.50 -26.20
C TRP A 482 -27.80 -1.21 -27.01
N VAL A 483 -27.55 -0.09 -26.33
CA VAL A 483 -27.37 1.23 -26.94
C VAL A 483 -25.87 1.50 -27.11
N PRO A 484 -25.39 1.82 -28.32
CA PRO A 484 -23.99 2.12 -28.55
C PRO A 484 -23.59 3.43 -27.88
N ALA A 485 -22.44 3.43 -27.19
CA ALA A 485 -21.85 4.62 -26.60
C ALA A 485 -20.87 5.30 -27.57
N ARG A 486 -20.85 6.63 -27.54
CA ARG A 486 -19.81 7.44 -28.19
C ARG A 486 -18.51 7.29 -27.41
N LEU A 487 -17.43 6.95 -28.11
CA LEU A 487 -16.10 6.83 -27.52
C LEU A 487 -15.29 8.12 -27.70
N ALA A 488 -14.56 8.53 -26.67
CA ALA A 488 -13.60 9.62 -26.75
C ALA A 488 -12.36 9.20 -27.58
N PRO A 489 -11.64 10.12 -28.24
CA PRO A 489 -10.32 9.84 -28.79
C PRO A 489 -9.31 9.55 -27.66
N VAL A 490 -8.25 8.81 -27.97
CA VAL A 490 -7.16 8.48 -27.03
C VAL A 490 -5.81 8.84 -27.65
N PRO A 491 -4.77 9.10 -26.84
CA PRO A 491 -3.40 9.20 -27.33
C PRO A 491 -3.00 7.95 -28.14
N ALA A 492 -2.10 8.11 -29.10
CA ALA A 492 -1.56 6.99 -29.85
C ALA A 492 -0.82 5.99 -28.93
N GLY A 493 -0.81 4.71 -29.30
CA GLY A 493 -0.04 3.66 -28.61
C GLY A 493 -0.85 2.64 -27.80
N GLY A 494 -2.17 2.77 -27.69
CA GLY A 494 -3.06 1.73 -27.13
C GLY A 494 -2.91 1.46 -25.63
N ALA A 495 -1.99 2.15 -24.96
CA ALA A 495 -1.61 1.91 -23.56
C ALA A 495 -2.57 2.51 -22.52
N THR A 496 -3.73 3.03 -22.93
CA THR A 496 -4.64 3.79 -22.07
C THR A 496 -6.05 3.22 -22.01
N TRP A 497 -6.79 3.59 -20.97
CA TRP A 497 -8.24 3.53 -20.92
C TRP A 497 -8.85 4.48 -21.96
N ARG A 498 -10.15 4.31 -22.20
CA ARG A 498 -10.95 5.09 -23.13
C ARG A 498 -12.27 5.47 -22.49
N MET A 499 -12.61 6.75 -22.57
CA MET A 499 -13.85 7.29 -22.02
C MET A 499 -14.97 7.04 -23.00
N TRP A 500 -16.17 6.84 -22.47
CA TRP A 500 -17.37 6.64 -23.27
C TRP A 500 -18.55 7.43 -22.68
N ARG A 501 -19.50 7.78 -23.56
CA ARG A 501 -20.73 8.49 -23.23
C ARG A 501 -21.90 7.89 -24.01
N ALA A 502 -22.98 7.56 -23.32
CA ALA A 502 -24.26 7.19 -23.90
C ALA A 502 -25.34 8.17 -23.44
N GLU A 503 -26.33 8.42 -24.29
CA GLU A 503 -27.51 9.19 -23.95
C GLU A 503 -28.71 8.27 -24.04
N LEU A 504 -29.45 8.14 -22.94
CA LEU A 504 -30.60 7.26 -22.81
C LEU A 504 -31.83 8.12 -22.60
N ASP A 505 -32.92 7.80 -23.29
CA ASP A 505 -34.22 8.42 -23.05
C ASP A 505 -35.02 7.55 -22.06
N LEU A 506 -35.14 8.01 -20.81
CA LEU A 506 -35.72 7.25 -19.72
C LEU A 506 -36.94 7.99 -19.15
N ALA A 507 -38.08 7.30 -19.13
CA ALA A 507 -39.27 7.75 -18.41
C ALA A 507 -39.05 7.66 -16.88
N PRO A 508 -39.89 8.29 -16.05
CA PRO A 508 -39.83 8.10 -14.60
C PRO A 508 -39.92 6.61 -14.24
N GLY A 509 -39.00 6.13 -13.40
CA GLY A 509 -38.87 4.71 -13.09
C GLY A 509 -37.55 4.34 -12.43
N ARG A 510 -37.45 3.08 -11.98
CA ARG A 510 -36.21 2.51 -11.44
C ARG A 510 -35.54 1.62 -12.47
N TYR A 511 -34.28 1.90 -12.77
CA TYR A 511 -33.51 1.20 -13.79
C TYR A 511 -32.24 0.59 -13.23
N THR A 512 -31.81 -0.52 -13.82
CA THR A 512 -30.46 -1.05 -13.66
C THR A 512 -29.74 -0.89 -15.00
N LEU A 513 -28.79 0.01 -15.04
CA LEU A 513 -27.91 0.23 -16.18
C LEU A 513 -26.78 -0.79 -16.15
N SER A 514 -26.43 -1.38 -17.28
CA SER A 514 -25.24 -2.21 -17.44
C SER A 514 -24.41 -1.72 -18.62
N CYS A 515 -23.10 -1.93 -18.61
CA CYS A 515 -22.27 -1.65 -19.79
C CYS A 515 -21.33 -2.79 -20.13
N ARG A 516 -20.94 -2.86 -21.41
CA ARG A 516 -20.03 -3.88 -21.95
C ARG A 516 -19.07 -3.23 -22.94
N ALA A 517 -17.79 -3.55 -22.85
CA ALA A 517 -16.80 -3.13 -23.83
C ALA A 517 -16.47 -4.24 -24.83
N THR A 518 -16.02 -3.86 -26.02
CA THR A 518 -15.33 -4.71 -27.01
C THR A 518 -13.95 -4.14 -27.24
N ASP A 519 -12.93 -4.98 -27.18
CA ASP A 519 -11.54 -4.54 -27.39
C ASP A 519 -11.18 -4.37 -28.86
N GLY A 520 -9.97 -3.88 -29.14
CA GLY A 520 -9.46 -3.69 -30.49
C GLY A 520 -9.23 -4.99 -31.28
N ALA A 521 -9.21 -6.15 -30.61
CA ALA A 521 -9.14 -7.46 -31.26
C ALA A 521 -10.54 -8.02 -31.58
N GLY A 522 -11.61 -7.32 -31.19
CA GLY A 522 -13.00 -7.72 -31.43
C GLY A 522 -13.60 -8.60 -30.33
N ALA A 523 -12.85 -8.90 -29.26
CA ALA A 523 -13.36 -9.69 -28.14
C ALA A 523 -14.24 -8.82 -27.23
N ALA A 524 -15.48 -9.27 -26.99
CA ALA A 524 -16.39 -8.63 -26.05
C ALA A 524 -16.07 -9.02 -24.61
N GLN A 525 -16.22 -8.07 -23.69
CA GLN A 525 -16.15 -8.32 -22.25
C GLN A 525 -17.18 -9.38 -21.86
N THR A 526 -16.71 -10.42 -21.16
CA THR A 526 -17.55 -11.53 -20.74
C THR A 526 -18.60 -11.10 -19.72
N GLY A 527 -19.80 -11.67 -19.84
CA GLY A 527 -20.85 -11.55 -18.84
C GLY A 527 -20.72 -12.51 -17.67
N GLU A 528 -19.85 -13.52 -17.79
CA GLU A 528 -19.57 -14.47 -16.71
C GLU A 528 -18.96 -13.73 -15.51
N ARG A 529 -19.62 -13.84 -14.35
CA ARG A 529 -19.13 -13.23 -13.11
C ARG A 529 -18.08 -14.10 -12.46
N ARG A 530 -16.93 -13.49 -12.17
CA ARG A 530 -15.84 -14.11 -11.41
C ARG A 530 -15.29 -13.12 -10.39
N SER A 531 -14.98 -13.62 -9.20
CA SER A 531 -14.33 -12.82 -8.16
C SER A 531 -12.84 -12.61 -8.51
N PRO A 532 -12.19 -11.55 -7.97
CA PRO A 532 -10.76 -11.27 -8.18
C PRO A 532 -9.74 -12.30 -7.63
N LEU A 533 -10.19 -13.47 -7.17
CA LEU A 533 -9.35 -14.57 -6.70
C LEU A 533 -9.87 -15.85 -7.35
N PRO A 534 -9.04 -16.67 -8.01
CA PRO A 534 -7.57 -16.61 -8.10
C PRO A 534 -6.99 -15.78 -9.28
N GLY A 535 -7.83 -15.06 -10.03
CA GLY A 535 -7.44 -14.25 -11.21
C GLY A 535 -8.17 -12.91 -11.26
N ALA A 536 -8.28 -12.26 -12.42
CA ALA A 536 -9.01 -11.00 -12.50
C ALA A 536 -10.53 -11.16 -12.36
N ALA A 537 -11.21 -10.14 -11.84
CA ALA A 537 -12.67 -10.12 -11.86
C ALA A 537 -13.21 -9.98 -13.28
N THR A 538 -14.26 -10.73 -13.58
CA THR A 538 -14.97 -10.68 -14.86
C THR A 538 -16.46 -10.46 -14.62
N GLY A 539 -17.16 -9.93 -15.62
CA GLY A 539 -18.59 -9.68 -15.58
C GLY A 539 -18.95 -8.28 -16.07
N LEU A 540 -20.26 -8.01 -16.19
CA LEU A 540 -20.78 -6.71 -16.63
C LEU A 540 -21.01 -5.80 -15.41
N PRO A 541 -20.41 -4.59 -15.39
CA PRO A 541 -20.72 -3.60 -14.36
C PRO A 541 -22.18 -3.16 -14.45
N THR A 542 -22.78 -2.93 -13.28
CA THR A 542 -24.17 -2.48 -13.16
C THR A 542 -24.30 -1.28 -12.23
N ARG A 543 -25.27 -0.39 -12.51
CA ARG A 543 -25.65 0.76 -11.67
C ARG A 543 -27.16 0.86 -11.56
N SER A 544 -27.68 0.94 -10.35
CA SER A 544 -29.10 1.23 -10.11
C SER A 544 -29.32 2.74 -10.03
N VAL A 545 -30.35 3.24 -10.70
CA VAL A 545 -30.72 4.67 -10.73
C VAL A 545 -32.23 4.82 -10.61
N THR A 546 -32.66 5.95 -10.03
CA THR A 546 -34.06 6.37 -10.03
C THR A 546 -34.23 7.56 -10.96
N VAL A 547 -35.20 7.49 -11.86
CA VAL A 547 -35.55 8.56 -12.79
C VAL A 547 -36.87 9.16 -12.33
N THR A 548 -36.93 10.49 -12.18
CA THR A 548 -38.11 11.22 -11.66
C THR A 548 -38.60 12.30 -12.60
#